data_AF-A0A5E4EA48-F1
#
_entry.id   AF-A0A5E4EA48-F1
#
_cell.length_a   1.000
_cell.length_b   1.000
_cell.length_c   1.000
_cell.angle_alpha   90.00
_cell.angle_beta   90.00
_cell.angle_gamma   90.00
#
_symmetry.space_group_name_H-M   'P 1'
#
loop_
_entity.id
_entity.type
_entity.pdbx_description
1 polymer ?
#
loop_
_entity_poly.entity_id
_entity_poly.type
_entity_poly.pdbx_seq_one_letter_code
_entity_poly.pdbx_strand_id
1 'polypeptide(L)'
;MAKSTWFLLVSLLVVSAAAATQIKVTDNPADELVSVINSNRTAHKASTLYDNPGLACIALQYIKAYQGDCSAVGGTDAKKPLESEFAETFAPNCGVLASTLTPITGRLLGCQSKYVPPSEAFSKILIENSKSLEILYNKNHTEVGAAVRGSDGGSPYFWCVLFSSGKTNSSFATEGGAPKITRPGCFSGADDKCSGADDRSRSSHMWSFFTAALIAMWYAFGL
;
A
#
# COMPACT_ATOMS: atom_id res chain seq x y z
N MET A 1 -2.34 44.84 -27.93
CA MET A 1 -3.21 43.68 -27.63
C MET A 1 -2.47 42.36 -27.89
N ALA A 2 -1.29 42.16 -27.28
CA ALA A 2 -0.44 40.99 -27.53
C ALA A 2 0.02 40.25 -26.24
N LYS A 3 -0.30 40.80 -25.06
CA LYS A 3 0.12 40.23 -23.76
C LYS A 3 -0.93 39.31 -23.13
N SER A 4 -2.19 39.41 -23.53
CA SER A 4 -3.30 38.63 -22.95
C SER A 4 -3.47 37.24 -23.59
N THR A 5 -3.08 37.09 -24.86
CA THR A 5 -3.13 35.81 -25.60
C THR A 5 -2.02 34.84 -25.19
N TRP A 6 -0.88 35.32 -24.70
CA TRP A 6 0.21 34.45 -24.22
C TRP A 6 -0.15 33.73 -22.91
N PHE A 7 -0.90 34.38 -22.02
CA PHE A 7 -1.34 33.79 -20.75
C PHE A 7 -2.37 32.66 -20.95
N LEU A 8 -3.22 32.75 -21.97
CA LEU A 8 -4.24 31.72 -22.22
C LEU A 8 -3.65 30.43 -22.82
N LEU A 9 -2.61 30.54 -23.66
CA LEU A 9 -1.92 29.37 -24.22
C LEU A 9 -1.10 28.60 -23.18
N VAL A 10 -0.51 29.29 -22.20
CA VAL A 10 0.21 28.65 -21.09
C VAL A 10 -0.76 27.89 -20.18
N SER A 11 -1.95 28.43 -19.92
CA SER A 11 -2.98 27.76 -19.10
C SER A 11 -3.53 26.49 -19.75
N LEU A 12 -3.63 26.46 -21.09
CA LEU A 12 -4.12 25.29 -21.83
C LEU A 12 -3.09 24.14 -21.93
N LEU A 13 -1.79 24.46 -21.90
CA LEU A 13 -0.73 23.44 -21.91
C LEU A 13 -0.53 22.75 -20.55
N VAL A 14 -0.97 23.37 -19.44
CA VAL A 14 -0.85 22.79 -18.09
C VAL A 14 -2.00 21.82 -17.77
N VAL A 15 -3.15 21.93 -18.44
CA VAL A 15 -4.34 21.09 -18.14
C VAL A 15 -4.29 19.71 -18.83
N SER A 16 -3.50 19.53 -19.89
CA SER A 16 -3.47 18.26 -20.65
C SER A 16 -2.60 17.14 -20.07
N ALA A 17 -1.97 17.31 -18.91
CA ALA A 17 -1.11 16.29 -18.30
C ALA A 17 -1.78 15.46 -17.19
N ALA A 18 -3.07 15.66 -16.91
CA ALA A 18 -3.82 14.87 -15.92
C ALA A 18 -4.53 13.66 -16.56
N ALA A 19 -3.85 12.93 -17.45
CA ALA A 19 -4.24 11.55 -17.73
C ALA A 19 -3.52 10.69 -16.69
N ALA A 20 -4.28 10.19 -15.71
CA ALA A 20 -3.78 9.29 -14.66
C ALA A 20 -3.33 7.96 -15.28
N THR A 21 -2.15 7.94 -15.89
CA THR A 21 -1.39 6.72 -16.07
C THR A 21 -0.89 6.31 -14.69
N GLN A 22 -1.49 5.28 -14.12
CA GLN A 22 -1.00 4.61 -12.93
C GLN A 22 0.38 4.03 -13.27
N ILE A 23 1.44 4.83 -13.07
CA ILE A 23 2.82 4.38 -13.17
C ILE A 23 3.02 3.52 -11.93
N LYS A 24 2.90 2.19 -12.09
CA LYS A 24 3.22 1.25 -11.02
C LYS A 24 4.64 1.54 -10.55
N VAL A 25 4.75 2.02 -9.32
CA VAL A 25 6.05 2.28 -8.71
C VAL A 25 6.74 0.93 -8.53
N THR A 26 7.85 0.71 -9.25
CA THR A 26 8.58 -0.58 -9.25
C THR A 26 9.35 -0.85 -7.95
N ASP A 27 9.42 0.13 -7.05
CA ASP A 27 10.26 0.11 -5.85
C ASP A 27 9.43 -0.13 -4.57
N ASN A 28 8.42 -1.01 -4.62
CA ASN A 28 7.59 -1.39 -3.48
C ASN A 28 7.58 -2.92 -3.28
N PRO A 29 8.22 -3.44 -2.22
CA PRO A 29 8.29 -4.89 -1.98
C PRO A 29 6.92 -5.55 -1.75
N ALA A 30 5.91 -4.79 -1.32
CA ALA A 30 4.56 -5.33 -1.18
C ALA A 30 3.91 -5.60 -2.55
N ASP A 31 4.11 -4.73 -3.54
CA ASP A 31 3.64 -4.93 -4.92
C ASP A 31 4.35 -6.11 -5.59
N GLU A 32 5.64 -6.28 -5.33
CA GLU A 32 6.39 -7.44 -5.79
C GLU A 32 5.88 -8.74 -5.15
N LEU A 33 5.56 -8.73 -3.85
CA LEU A 33 4.98 -9.88 -3.17
C LEU A 33 3.62 -10.29 -3.77
N VAL A 34 2.73 -9.33 -4.05
CA VAL A 34 1.46 -9.62 -4.75
C VAL A 34 1.70 -10.21 -6.13
N SER A 35 2.71 -9.72 -6.86
CA SER A 35 3.10 -10.27 -8.16
C SER A 35 3.56 -11.73 -8.04
N VAL A 36 4.39 -12.05 -7.04
CA VAL A 36 4.84 -13.43 -6.75
C VAL A 36 3.65 -14.34 -6.43
N ILE A 37 2.73 -13.89 -5.57
CA ILE A 37 1.52 -14.64 -5.19
C ILE A 37 0.67 -14.97 -6.42
N ASN A 38 0.38 -13.96 -7.26
CA ASN A 38 -0.45 -14.15 -8.44
C ASN A 38 0.23 -15.01 -9.51
N SER A 39 1.55 -14.85 -9.70
CA SER A 39 2.33 -15.70 -10.61
C SER A 39 2.30 -17.17 -10.15
N ASN A 40 2.43 -17.40 -8.84
CA ASN A 40 2.38 -18.74 -8.28
C ASN A 40 0.96 -19.35 -8.39
N ARG A 41 -0.10 -18.60 -8.04
CA ARG A 41 -1.50 -19.03 -8.20
C ARG A 41 -1.82 -19.43 -9.64
N THR A 42 -1.43 -18.61 -10.61
CA THR A 42 -1.69 -18.89 -12.03
C THR A 42 -0.89 -20.09 -12.55
N ALA A 43 0.36 -20.29 -12.11
CA ALA A 43 1.11 -21.52 -12.37
C ALA A 43 0.40 -22.78 -11.85
N HIS A 44 -0.39 -22.64 -10.78
CA HIS A 44 -1.23 -23.70 -10.21
C HIS A 44 -2.70 -23.66 -10.72
N LYS A 45 -2.97 -22.99 -11.84
CA LYS A 45 -4.30 -22.90 -12.49
C LYS A 45 -5.38 -22.26 -11.61
N ALA A 46 -4.99 -21.51 -10.57
CA ALA A 46 -5.89 -20.65 -9.82
C ALA A 46 -6.00 -19.27 -10.49
N SER A 47 -7.09 -18.55 -10.22
CA SER A 47 -7.30 -17.20 -10.73
C SER A 47 -6.33 -16.19 -10.09
N THR A 48 -5.94 -15.19 -10.87
CA THR A 48 -5.32 -13.96 -10.38
C THR A 48 -6.26 -13.25 -9.42
N LEU A 49 -5.73 -12.73 -8.33
CA LEU A 49 -6.44 -11.91 -7.35
C LEU A 49 -6.25 -10.43 -7.66
N TYR A 50 -7.30 -9.65 -7.43
CA TYR A 50 -7.23 -8.19 -7.51
C TYR A 50 -6.40 -7.64 -6.34
N ASP A 51 -5.40 -6.83 -6.64
CA ASP A 51 -4.62 -6.12 -5.64
C ASP A 51 -5.47 -4.96 -5.11
N ASN A 52 -5.98 -5.10 -3.89
CA ASN A 52 -6.87 -4.12 -3.27
C ASN A 52 -6.07 -3.23 -2.29
N PRO A 53 -5.86 -1.94 -2.61
CA PRO A 53 -5.05 -1.04 -1.78
C PRO A 53 -5.62 -0.82 -0.37
N GLY A 54 -6.95 -0.82 -0.22
CA GLY A 54 -7.61 -0.68 1.09
C GLY A 54 -7.35 -1.89 1.99
N LEU A 55 -7.45 -3.09 1.42
CA LEU A 55 -7.09 -4.34 2.09
C LEU A 55 -5.60 -4.39 2.43
N ALA A 56 -4.74 -3.93 1.54
CA ALA A 56 -3.30 -3.86 1.74
C ALA A 56 -2.92 -2.88 2.87
N CYS A 57 -3.55 -1.71 2.95
CA CYS A 57 -3.35 -0.80 4.09
C CYS A 57 -3.80 -1.44 5.41
N ILE A 58 -4.93 -2.17 5.42
CA ILE A 58 -5.38 -2.91 6.61
C ILE A 58 -4.35 -3.99 7.00
N ALA A 59 -3.70 -4.65 6.04
CA ALA A 59 -2.59 -5.57 6.31
C ALA A 59 -1.41 -4.86 7.01
N LEU A 60 -1.12 -3.61 6.66
CA LEU A 60 -0.10 -2.78 7.33
C LEU A 60 -0.51 -2.41 8.76
N GLN A 61 -1.79 -2.10 9.00
CA GLN A 61 -2.31 -1.88 10.36
C GLN A 61 -2.24 -3.15 11.21
N TYR A 62 -2.52 -4.31 10.61
CA TYR A 62 -2.40 -5.60 11.26
C TYR A 62 -0.96 -5.81 11.78
N ILE A 63 0.06 -5.65 10.93
CA ILE A 63 1.45 -5.85 11.40
C ILE A 63 1.89 -4.84 12.46
N LYS A 64 1.32 -3.63 12.46
CA LYS A 64 1.56 -2.64 13.51
C LYS A 64 0.95 -3.05 14.86
N ALA A 65 -0.12 -3.83 14.88
CA ALA A 65 -0.74 -4.33 16.11
C ALA A 65 0.16 -5.32 16.90
N TYR A 66 1.19 -5.88 16.26
CA TYR A 66 2.24 -6.66 16.90
C TYR A 66 3.36 -5.81 17.50
N GLN A 67 3.37 -4.50 17.25
CA GLN A 67 4.31 -3.54 17.84
C GLN A 67 5.81 -3.87 17.62
N GLY A 68 6.14 -4.72 16.65
CA GLY A 68 7.52 -5.17 16.43
C GLY A 68 7.91 -6.45 17.18
N ASP A 69 6.96 -7.18 17.75
CA ASP A 69 7.22 -8.48 18.38
C ASP A 69 7.01 -9.64 17.40
N CYS A 70 8.10 -10.24 16.92
CA CYS A 70 8.02 -11.44 16.06
C CYS A 70 7.44 -12.66 16.79
N SER A 71 7.62 -12.77 18.11
CA SER A 71 7.16 -13.93 18.88
C SER A 71 5.63 -14.03 18.92
N ALA A 72 4.94 -12.91 18.68
CA ALA A 72 3.49 -12.83 18.64
C ALA A 72 2.86 -13.24 17.30
N VAL A 73 3.64 -13.43 16.22
CA VAL A 73 3.09 -13.64 14.84
C VAL A 73 2.80 -15.12 14.53
N GLY A 74 3.49 -16.06 15.19
CA GLY A 74 3.43 -17.49 14.89
C GLY A 74 3.46 -18.39 16.12
N GLY A 75 3.16 -19.68 15.93
CA GLY A 75 3.06 -20.66 17.02
C GLY A 75 1.64 -20.83 17.58
N THR A 76 1.50 -21.66 18.62
CA THR A 76 0.20 -21.96 19.27
C THR A 76 -0.40 -20.76 20.00
N ASP A 77 0.46 -19.83 20.44
CA ASP A 77 0.08 -18.63 21.19
C ASP A 77 0.15 -17.35 20.33
N ALA A 78 0.16 -17.51 19.00
CA ALA A 78 0.19 -16.38 18.08
C ALA A 78 -0.96 -15.41 18.39
N LYS A 79 -0.62 -14.16 18.70
CA LYS A 79 -1.61 -13.10 18.89
C LYS A 79 -2.33 -12.92 17.57
N LYS A 80 -3.65 -12.98 17.59
CA LYS A 80 -4.50 -12.68 16.43
C LYS A 80 -5.32 -11.45 16.80
N PRO A 81 -5.19 -10.33 16.07
CA PRO A 81 -6.12 -9.22 16.21
C PRO A 81 -7.56 -9.70 16.12
N LEU A 82 -8.40 -9.16 17.00
CA LEU A 82 -9.83 -9.47 17.05
C LEU A 82 -10.47 -9.09 15.71
N GLU A 83 -11.50 -9.82 15.30
CA GLU A 83 -12.21 -9.49 14.07
C GLU A 83 -12.81 -8.07 14.12
N SER A 84 -13.20 -7.59 15.31
CA SER A 84 -13.68 -6.22 15.51
C SER A 84 -12.63 -5.15 15.24
N GLU A 85 -11.33 -5.42 15.49
CA GLU A 85 -10.25 -4.45 15.27
C GLU A 85 -10.12 -4.06 13.78
N PHE A 86 -10.52 -4.95 12.85
CA PHE A 86 -10.55 -4.62 11.43
C PHE A 86 -11.49 -3.46 11.12
N ALA A 87 -12.69 -3.48 11.72
CA ALA A 87 -13.72 -2.49 11.49
C ALA A 87 -13.53 -1.23 12.36
N GLU A 88 -13.13 -1.41 13.61
CA GLU A 88 -13.10 -0.33 14.61
C GLU A 88 -11.78 0.45 14.60
N THR A 89 -10.67 -0.18 14.19
CA THR A 89 -9.33 0.41 14.28
C THR A 89 -8.63 0.46 12.92
N PHE A 90 -8.48 -0.68 12.24
CA PHE A 90 -7.62 -0.77 11.06
C PHE A 90 -8.22 -0.04 9.85
N ALA A 91 -9.50 -0.28 9.54
CA ALA A 91 -10.16 0.36 8.41
C ALA A 91 -10.24 1.90 8.53
N PRO A 92 -10.65 2.49 9.67
CA PRO A 92 -10.63 3.94 9.86
C PRO A 92 -9.24 4.57 9.68
N ASN A 93 -8.18 3.90 10.17
CA ASN A 93 -6.79 4.36 10.01
C ASN A 93 -6.36 4.39 8.54
N CYS A 94 -6.93 3.52 7.71
CA CYS A 94 -6.72 3.47 6.27
C CYS A 94 -7.66 4.36 5.47
N GLY A 95 -8.64 5.00 6.12
CA GLY A 95 -9.70 5.75 5.43
C GLY A 95 -10.68 4.84 4.66
N VAL A 96 -10.69 3.54 4.97
CA VAL A 96 -11.63 2.57 4.41
C VAL A 96 -12.98 2.72 5.10
N LEU A 97 -14.05 2.77 4.31
CA LEU A 97 -15.40 2.90 4.82
C LEU A 97 -15.86 1.58 5.45
N ALA A 98 -16.33 1.61 6.70
CA ALA A 98 -16.78 0.42 7.41
C ALA A 98 -17.87 -0.38 6.65
N SER A 99 -18.76 0.31 5.94
CA SER A 99 -19.81 -0.29 5.11
C SER A 99 -19.30 -1.08 3.90
N THR A 100 -18.03 -0.90 3.54
CA THR A 100 -17.39 -1.56 2.40
C THR A 100 -16.48 -2.71 2.81
N LEU A 101 -16.38 -2.98 4.11
CA LEU A 101 -15.59 -4.09 4.62
C LEU A 101 -16.24 -5.41 4.24
N THR A 102 -15.41 -6.29 3.68
CA THR A 102 -15.79 -7.67 3.40
C THR A 102 -14.97 -8.62 4.26
N PRO A 103 -15.47 -9.85 4.51
CA PRO A 103 -14.77 -10.80 5.35
C PRO A 103 -13.33 -11.08 4.89
N ILE A 104 -12.40 -11.12 5.84
CA ILE A 104 -11.05 -11.62 5.62
C ILE A 104 -11.12 -13.14 5.59
N THR A 105 -10.83 -13.72 4.43
CA THR A 105 -10.99 -15.17 4.17
C THR A 105 -9.68 -15.93 4.29
N GLY A 106 -8.55 -15.24 4.31
CA GLY A 106 -7.22 -15.84 4.41
C GLY A 106 -6.21 -14.86 4.98
N ARG A 107 -5.21 -15.39 5.69
CA ARG A 107 -4.14 -14.62 6.32
C ARG A 107 -2.84 -15.40 6.22
N LEU A 108 -1.80 -14.77 5.70
CA LEU A 108 -0.44 -15.28 5.77
C LEU A 108 0.40 -14.19 6.43
N LEU A 109 1.06 -14.55 7.53
CA LEU A 109 1.88 -13.61 8.28
C LEU A 109 3.21 -14.26 8.59
N GLY A 110 4.25 -13.44 8.64
CA GLY A 110 5.53 -13.87 9.15
C GLY A 110 6.42 -12.71 9.53
N CYS A 111 7.41 -13.03 10.34
CA CYS A 111 8.31 -12.05 10.90
C CYS A 111 9.74 -12.60 10.90
N GLN A 112 10.69 -11.74 10.52
CA GLN A 112 12.10 -12.09 10.55
C GLN A 112 12.94 -10.94 11.11
N SER A 113 14.06 -11.28 11.74
CA SER A 113 15.01 -10.29 12.25
C SER A 113 15.82 -9.61 11.14
N LYS A 114 15.94 -10.24 9.97
CA LYS A 114 16.65 -9.71 8.80
C LYS A 114 15.68 -9.49 7.65
N TYR A 115 16.03 -8.53 6.79
CA TYR A 115 15.28 -8.33 5.56
C TYR A 115 15.39 -9.58 4.70
N VAL A 116 14.26 -10.00 4.14
CA VAL A 116 14.16 -11.12 3.22
C VAL A 116 13.40 -10.61 2.00
N PRO A 117 13.90 -10.79 0.77
CA PRO A 117 13.23 -10.29 -0.43
C PRO A 117 11.87 -10.98 -0.64
N PRO A 118 10.92 -10.35 -1.37
CA PRO A 118 9.54 -10.84 -1.51
C PRO A 118 9.39 -12.30 -1.96
N SER A 119 10.20 -12.75 -2.91
CA SER A 119 10.16 -14.14 -3.42
C SER A 119 10.60 -15.18 -2.38
N GLU A 120 11.58 -14.82 -1.56
CA GLU A 120 12.06 -15.66 -0.46
C GLU A 120 11.10 -15.58 0.74
N ALA A 121 10.52 -14.41 1.01
CA ALA A 121 9.48 -14.26 2.02
C ALA A 121 8.25 -15.09 1.69
N PHE A 122 7.83 -15.10 0.43
CA PHE A 122 6.77 -15.99 -0.06
C PHE A 122 7.10 -17.46 0.23
N SER A 123 8.24 -17.96 -0.24
CA SER A 123 8.53 -19.39 -0.22
C SER A 123 9.02 -19.96 1.11
N LYS A 124 9.70 -19.15 1.94
CA LYS A 124 10.34 -19.61 3.18
C LYS A 124 9.66 -19.12 4.46
N ILE A 125 8.78 -18.12 4.38
CA ILE A 125 8.16 -17.48 5.56
C ILE A 125 6.63 -17.57 5.51
N LEU A 126 6.02 -17.27 4.36
CA LEU A 126 4.56 -17.21 4.27
C LEU A 126 3.95 -18.58 3.92
N ILE A 127 4.62 -19.34 3.05
CA ILE A 127 4.17 -20.66 2.58
C ILE A 127 4.99 -21.77 3.26
N GLU A 128 4.84 -21.91 4.57
CA GLU A 128 5.64 -22.86 5.36
C GLU A 128 5.04 -24.27 5.44
N ASN A 129 3.73 -24.42 5.23
CA ASN A 129 3.03 -25.69 5.42
C ASN A 129 1.78 -25.84 4.52
N SER A 130 1.13 -27.00 4.59
CA SER A 130 -0.08 -27.32 3.81
C SER A 130 -1.22 -26.36 4.06
N LYS A 131 -1.39 -25.86 5.29
CA LYS A 131 -2.43 -24.88 5.62
C LYS A 131 -2.19 -23.54 4.91
N SER A 132 -0.95 -23.09 4.82
CA SER A 132 -0.61 -21.90 4.01
C SER A 132 -0.92 -22.11 2.52
N LEU A 133 -0.70 -23.32 1.99
CA LEU A 133 -1.06 -23.67 0.61
C LEU A 133 -2.59 -23.71 0.39
N GLU A 134 -3.35 -24.25 1.34
CA GLU A 134 -4.81 -24.25 1.31
C GLU A 134 -5.38 -22.82 1.30
N ILE A 135 -4.80 -21.92 2.10
CA ILE A 135 -5.13 -20.49 2.07
C ILE A 135 -4.77 -19.92 0.70
N LEU A 136 -3.51 -20.08 0.27
CA LEU A 136 -3.01 -19.50 -0.98
C LEU A 136 -3.85 -19.88 -2.21
N TYR A 137 -4.31 -21.13 -2.31
CA TYR A 137 -5.05 -21.64 -3.46
C TYR A 137 -6.57 -21.70 -3.26
N ASN A 138 -7.09 -21.10 -2.19
CA ASN A 138 -8.52 -21.04 -1.99
C ASN A 138 -9.18 -20.27 -3.17
N LYS A 139 -10.19 -20.90 -3.77
CA LYS A 139 -10.92 -20.38 -4.94
C LYS A 139 -11.92 -19.28 -4.58
N ASN A 140 -12.25 -19.14 -3.30
CA ASN A 140 -13.16 -18.11 -2.81
C ASN A 140 -12.47 -16.75 -2.68
N HIS A 141 -11.14 -16.70 -2.76
CA HIS A 141 -10.40 -15.45 -2.79
C HIS A 141 -10.60 -14.75 -4.15
N THR A 142 -10.97 -13.48 -4.09
CA THR A 142 -11.09 -12.58 -5.24
C THR A 142 -10.14 -11.40 -5.14
N GLU A 143 -9.71 -11.05 -3.92
CA GLU A 143 -8.84 -9.92 -3.64
C GLU A 143 -7.67 -10.33 -2.73
N VAL A 144 -6.56 -9.64 -2.89
CA VAL A 144 -5.36 -9.75 -2.08
C VAL A 144 -4.87 -8.36 -1.71
N GLY A 145 -4.32 -8.21 -0.52
CA GLY A 145 -3.55 -7.02 -0.13
C GLY A 145 -2.34 -7.45 0.67
N ALA A 146 -1.17 -6.92 0.33
CA ALA A 146 0.08 -7.23 1.01
C ALA A 146 0.67 -6.00 1.69
N ALA A 147 1.34 -6.21 2.82
CA ALA A 147 2.07 -5.18 3.52
C ALA A 147 3.40 -5.70 4.06
N VAL A 148 4.35 -4.78 4.15
CA VAL A 148 5.66 -5.00 4.77
C VAL A 148 6.00 -3.85 5.71
N ARG A 149 6.56 -4.17 6.88
CA ARG A 149 7.16 -3.20 7.80
C ARG A 149 8.62 -3.57 8.05
N GLY A 150 9.48 -2.57 8.22
CA GLY A 150 10.93 -2.74 8.42
C GLY A 150 11.76 -2.41 7.18
N SER A 151 11.12 -2.27 6.00
CA SER A 151 11.75 -1.84 4.74
C SER A 151 12.41 -0.45 4.80
N ASP A 152 12.13 0.32 5.85
CA ASP A 152 12.63 1.66 6.13
C ASP A 152 13.80 1.72 7.13
N GLY A 153 14.44 0.58 7.43
CA GLY A 153 15.78 0.56 8.02
C GLY A 153 15.88 0.08 9.47
N GLY A 154 14.91 -0.70 9.95
CA GLY A 154 14.97 -1.32 11.28
C GLY A 154 14.29 -2.69 11.34
N SER A 155 14.99 -3.67 11.90
CA SER A 155 14.40 -4.97 12.27
C SER A 155 13.37 -4.80 13.40
N PRO A 156 12.33 -5.64 13.47
CA PRO A 156 12.09 -6.79 12.61
C PRO A 156 11.26 -6.48 11.36
N TYR A 157 11.37 -7.38 10.39
CA TYR A 157 10.67 -7.33 9.10
C TYR A 157 9.41 -8.18 9.16
N PHE A 158 8.26 -7.53 9.05
CA PHE A 158 6.96 -8.19 9.09
C PHE A 158 6.37 -8.23 7.70
N TRP A 159 5.88 -9.40 7.31
CA TRP A 159 5.09 -9.61 6.11
C TRP A 159 3.68 -9.98 6.51
N CYS A 160 2.69 -9.36 5.86
CA CYS A 160 1.29 -9.74 6.02
C CYS A 160 0.62 -9.72 4.66
N VAL A 161 -0.11 -10.79 4.38
CA VAL A 161 -0.95 -10.94 3.21
C VAL A 161 -2.35 -11.27 3.71
N LEU A 162 -3.32 -10.44 3.33
CA LEU A 162 -4.73 -10.65 3.59
C LEU A 162 -5.44 -11.01 2.29
N PHE A 163 -6.38 -11.94 2.39
CA PHE A 163 -7.24 -12.34 1.30
C PHE A 163 -8.70 -12.04 1.63
N SER A 164 -9.48 -11.64 0.64
CA SER A 164 -10.93 -11.44 0.78
C SER A 164 -11.69 -12.03 -0.40
N SER A 165 -12.99 -12.25 -0.18
CA SER A 165 -13.97 -12.61 -1.20
C SER A 165 -14.80 -11.37 -1.61
N GLY A 166 -14.21 -10.18 -1.50
CA GLY A 166 -14.86 -8.92 -1.81
C GLY A 166 -15.09 -8.72 -3.31
N LYS A 167 -15.85 -7.67 -3.64
CA LYS A 167 -16.12 -7.31 -5.03
C LYS A 167 -15.20 -6.17 -5.43
N THR A 168 -14.33 -6.46 -6.41
CA THR A 168 -13.40 -5.52 -7.04
C THR A 168 -14.03 -4.14 -7.24
N ASN A 169 -13.30 -3.10 -6.83
CA ASN A 169 -13.70 -1.68 -6.89
C ASN A 169 -14.85 -1.25 -5.96
N SER A 170 -15.36 -2.13 -5.09
CA SER A 170 -16.43 -1.78 -4.14
C SER A 170 -16.18 -2.23 -2.70
N SER A 171 -15.37 -3.27 -2.51
CA SER A 171 -14.88 -3.66 -1.19
C SER A 171 -13.63 -2.88 -0.80
N PHE A 172 -13.50 -2.65 0.51
CA PHE A 172 -12.41 -1.86 1.12
C PHE A 172 -12.24 -0.48 0.49
N ALA A 173 -13.33 0.13 0.02
CA ALA A 173 -13.29 1.40 -0.66
C ALA A 173 -13.02 2.55 0.32
N THR A 174 -12.33 3.57 -0.15
CA THR A 174 -11.91 4.71 0.65
C THR A 174 -12.66 5.96 0.24
N GLU A 175 -12.93 6.85 1.19
CA GLU A 175 -13.72 8.08 0.96
C GLU A 175 -13.05 9.02 -0.06
N GLY A 176 -11.71 9.02 -0.11
CA GLY A 176 -10.91 9.86 -1.00
C GLY A 176 -10.35 9.15 -2.24
N GLY A 177 -10.83 7.95 -2.58
CA GLY A 177 -10.39 7.17 -3.74
C GLY A 177 -9.04 6.43 -3.59
N ALA A 178 -8.17 6.87 -2.69
CA ALA A 178 -6.94 6.17 -2.31
C ALA A 178 -6.90 5.87 -0.80
N PRO A 179 -6.25 4.78 -0.34
CA PRO A 179 -6.03 4.55 1.08
C PRO A 179 -5.10 5.58 1.69
N LYS A 180 -5.28 5.84 2.98
CA LYS A 180 -4.35 6.68 3.74
C LYS A 180 -3.00 5.98 3.84
N ILE A 181 -1.93 6.68 3.50
CA ILE A 181 -0.56 6.20 3.70
C ILE A 181 -0.30 6.15 5.21
N THR A 182 0.13 4.99 5.69
CA THR A 182 0.43 4.80 7.12
C THR A 182 1.88 4.36 7.30
N ARG A 183 2.80 5.29 7.59
CA ARG A 183 4.20 4.96 7.92
C ARG A 183 4.36 4.55 9.39
N PRO A 184 5.44 3.87 9.81
CA PRO A 184 6.46 3.20 8.99
C PRO A 184 5.90 1.96 8.26
N GLY A 185 6.57 1.54 7.18
CA GLY A 185 6.18 0.42 6.31
C GLY A 185 5.42 0.81 5.03
N CYS A 186 5.12 -0.21 4.22
CA CYS A 186 4.58 -0.10 2.87
C CYS A 186 3.50 -1.16 2.62
N PHE A 187 2.61 -0.89 1.67
CA PHE A 187 1.55 -1.82 1.28
C PHE A 187 1.32 -1.77 -0.23
N SER A 188 0.74 -2.84 -0.80
CA SER A 188 0.54 -2.98 -2.24
C SER A 188 -0.55 -2.03 -2.75
N GLY A 189 -0.39 -1.54 -3.99
CA GLY A 189 -1.30 -0.61 -4.63
C GLY A 189 -1.34 0.79 -4.01
N ALA A 190 -0.34 1.16 -3.19
CA ALA A 190 -0.20 2.49 -2.61
C ALA A 190 0.35 3.54 -3.61
N ASP A 191 0.86 3.10 -4.77
CA ASP A 191 1.54 3.92 -5.78
C ASP A 191 2.67 4.80 -5.20
N ASP A 192 3.35 4.34 -4.15
CA ASP A 192 4.43 5.06 -3.49
C ASP A 192 5.76 4.29 -3.51
N LYS A 193 6.87 5.04 -3.45
CA LYS A 193 8.18 4.42 -3.25
C LYS A 193 8.29 3.99 -1.80
N CYS A 194 8.64 2.72 -1.60
CA CYS A 194 8.85 2.15 -0.29
C CYS A 194 10.25 2.54 0.22
N SER A 195 10.48 3.84 0.40
CA SER A 195 11.71 4.41 0.96
C SER A 195 11.38 5.07 2.29
N GLY A 196 12.16 4.78 3.33
CA GLY A 196 11.94 5.26 4.69
C GLY A 196 12.18 6.74 4.95
N ALA A 197 12.43 7.55 3.92
CA ALA A 197 12.68 8.98 4.06
C ALA A 197 11.44 9.75 3.60
N ASP A 198 10.90 10.60 4.47
CA ASP A 198 9.79 11.51 4.20
C ASP A 198 10.01 12.31 2.90
N ASP A 199 9.35 11.89 1.81
CA ASP A 199 9.22 12.68 0.58
C ASP A 199 8.34 13.94 0.77
N ARG A 200 7.83 14.16 2.00
CA ARG A 200 7.14 15.40 2.39
C ARG A 200 8.06 16.63 2.35
N SER A 201 9.38 16.43 2.37
CA SER A 201 10.37 17.50 2.20
C SER A 201 10.42 18.04 0.77
N ARG A 202 10.22 17.20 -0.26
CA ARG A 202 10.41 17.62 -1.65
C ARG A 202 9.28 18.48 -2.19
N SER A 203 8.05 18.26 -1.71
CA SER A 203 6.88 19.11 -2.02
C SER A 203 6.96 20.49 -1.36
N SER A 204 7.40 20.57 -0.08
CA SER A 204 7.52 21.86 0.61
C SER A 204 8.68 22.72 0.09
N HIS A 205 9.79 22.10 -0.32
CA HIS A 205 10.89 22.81 -0.95
C HIS A 205 10.50 23.39 -2.31
N MET A 206 9.81 22.62 -3.18
CA MET A 206 9.34 23.17 -4.46
C MET A 206 8.36 24.33 -4.27
N TRP A 207 7.41 24.23 -3.34
CA TRP A 207 6.48 25.33 -3.04
C TRP A 207 7.24 26.57 -2.55
N SER A 208 8.22 26.40 -1.68
CA SER A 208 9.03 27.50 -1.14
C SER A 208 9.87 28.21 -2.20
N PHE A 209 10.38 27.48 -3.19
CA PHE A 209 11.07 28.08 -4.34
C PHE A 209 10.10 28.85 -5.25
N PHE A 210 8.90 28.32 -5.49
CA PHE A 210 7.89 29.01 -6.29
C PHE A 210 7.40 30.30 -5.63
N THR A 211 7.16 30.30 -4.32
CA THR A 211 6.75 31.51 -3.59
C THR A 211 7.88 32.54 -3.55
N ALA A 212 9.13 32.12 -3.31
CA ALA A 212 10.28 33.02 -3.34
C ALA A 212 10.50 33.65 -4.72
N ALA A 213 10.35 32.88 -5.79
CA ALA A 213 10.49 33.38 -7.17
C ALA A 213 9.36 34.36 -7.55
N LEU A 214 8.12 34.10 -7.12
CA LEU A 214 6.99 35.02 -7.31
C LEU A 214 7.18 36.33 -6.55
N ILE A 215 7.67 36.27 -5.30
CA ILE A 215 7.99 37.46 -4.51
C ILE A 215 9.13 38.25 -5.16
N ALA A 216 10.19 37.59 -5.63
CA ALA A 216 11.30 38.26 -6.31
C ALA A 216 10.86 38.93 -7.63
N MET A 217 9.98 38.29 -8.41
CA MET A 217 9.40 38.91 -9.60
C MET A 217 8.49 40.09 -9.27
N TRP A 218 7.74 40.05 -8.16
CA TRP A 218 6.96 41.19 -7.68
C TRP A 218 7.86 42.41 -7.44
N TYR A 219 8.97 42.23 -6.72
CA TYR A 219 9.91 43.32 -6.45
C TYR A 219 10.68 43.80 -7.70
N ALA A 220 10.97 42.91 -8.65
CA ALA A 220 11.72 43.27 -9.86
C ALA A 220 10.87 43.99 -10.92
N PHE A 221 9.56 43.70 -10.99
CA PHE A 221 8.67 44.26 -12.01
C PHE A 221 7.69 45.32 -11.49
N GLY A 222 7.69 45.60 -10.18
CA GLY A 222 7.02 46.77 -9.58
C GLY A 222 5.54 46.88 -9.93
N LEU A 223 4.77 45.84 -9.63
CA LEU A 223 3.30 45.91 -9.56
C LEU A 223 2.84 46.19 -8.14
#